data_AF-K3WN47-F1
#
_entry.id   AF-K3WN47-F1
#
_cell.length_a   1.000
_cell.length_b   1.000
_cell.length_c   1.000
_cell.angle_alpha   90.00
_cell.angle_beta   90.00
_cell.angle_gamma   90.00
#
_symmetry.space_group_name_H-M   'P 1'
#
loop_
_entity.id
_entity.type
_entity.pdbx_description
1 polymer ?
#
loop_
_entity_poly.entity_id
_entity_poly.type
_entity_poly.pdbx_seq_one_letter_code
_entity_poly.pdbx_strand_id
1 'polypeptide(L)' 'SSLSESSNPTQGRTPANEVQAAAWIVDTDWQTKGCVTRIKDQGQCGVCVALATMASLESGYCVAKGVLYELSEQDVISC' A
#
# COMPACT_ATOMS: atom_id res chain seq x y z
N SER A 1 24.73 2.90 -49.96
CA SER A 1 25.06 2.25 -48.68
C SER A 1 23.77 1.78 -48.04
N SER A 2 23.69 0.46 -47.81
CA SER A 2 22.78 -0.25 -46.89
C SER A 2 21.29 -0.18 -47.21
N LEU A 3 20.75 -1.16 -47.95
CA LEU A 3 20.19 -2.44 -47.49
C LEU A 3 18.84 -2.30 -46.75
N SER A 4 17.85 -2.91 -47.41
CA SER A 4 16.47 -3.18 -47.03
C SER A 4 16.31 -4.22 -45.91
N GLU A 5 15.05 -4.43 -45.53
CA GLU A 5 14.47 -5.45 -44.63
C GLU A 5 14.34 -4.98 -43.17
N SER A 6 13.15 -5.01 -42.55
CA SER A 6 12.31 -6.19 -42.46
C SER A 6 10.81 -5.88 -42.31
N SER A 7 10.01 -6.68 -43.01
CA SER A 7 8.63 -7.11 -42.77
C SER A 7 8.20 -7.14 -41.28
N ASN A 8 6.94 -6.97 -40.86
CA ASN A 8 5.75 -7.70 -41.28
C ASN A 8 4.49 -7.15 -40.51
N PRO A 9 3.31 -7.78 -40.53
CA PRO A 9 2.12 -7.39 -41.28
C PRO A 9 0.96 -6.90 -40.36
N THR A 10 -0.12 -6.49 -41.00
CA THR A 10 -1.50 -6.40 -40.51
C THR A 10 -1.78 -6.96 -39.10
N GLN A 11 -1.98 -6.07 -38.12
CA GLN A 11 -2.81 -6.35 -36.95
C GLN A 11 -3.44 -5.02 -36.54
N GLY A 12 -4.62 -4.70 -37.05
CA GLY A 12 -5.85 -5.08 -36.36
C GLY A 12 -6.09 -4.07 -35.24
N ARG A 13 -6.93 -3.07 -35.51
CA ARG A 13 -7.42 -2.06 -34.55
C ARG A 13 -7.85 -2.76 -33.26
N THR A 14 -7.08 -2.63 -32.18
CA THR A 14 -7.46 -3.10 -30.84
C THR A 14 -8.74 -2.35 -30.42
N PRO A 15 -9.82 -3.04 -30.01
CA PRO A 15 -10.96 -2.37 -29.43
C PRO A 15 -10.56 -1.73 -28.09
N ALA A 16 -11.05 -0.52 -27.85
CA ALA A 16 -10.61 0.38 -26.78
C ALA A 16 -11.08 -0.04 -25.36
N ASN A 17 -11.08 -1.33 -25.01
CA ASN A 17 -11.69 -1.80 -23.77
C ASN A 17 -11.09 -3.06 -23.10
N GLU A 18 -9.85 -3.46 -23.39
CA GLU A 18 -9.11 -4.35 -22.49
C GLU A 18 -7.99 -3.57 -21.80
N VAL A 19 -8.29 -3.04 -20.61
CA VAL A 19 -7.25 -2.62 -19.68
C VAL A 19 -6.61 -3.90 -19.16
N GLN A 20 -5.39 -4.17 -19.61
CA GLN A 20 -4.57 -5.23 -19.04
C GLN A 20 -4.38 -4.92 -17.56
N ALA A 21 -5.05 -5.69 -16.70
CA ALA A 21 -4.99 -5.52 -15.25
C ALA A 21 -3.52 -5.68 -14.83
N ALA A 22 -2.86 -4.54 -14.62
CA ALA A 22 -1.44 -4.53 -14.30
C ALA A 22 -1.22 -5.13 -12.91
N ALA A 23 -0.11 -5.85 -12.77
CA ALA A 23 0.26 -6.70 -11.62
C ALA A 23 0.49 -5.97 -10.27
N TRP A 24 -0.09 -4.78 -10.09
CA TRP A 24 0.00 -3.97 -8.88
C TRP A 24 -1.23 -4.08 -7.96
N ILE A 25 -2.31 -4.76 -8.39
CA ILE A 25 -3.37 -5.16 -7.46
C ILE A 25 -2.91 -6.42 -6.74
N VAL A 26 -1.99 -6.23 -5.80
CA VAL A 26 -1.66 -7.24 -4.80
C VAL A 26 -2.64 -7.04 -3.66
N ASP A 27 -3.65 -7.90 -3.59
CA ASP A 27 -4.61 -7.93 -2.48
C ASP A 27 -3.86 -8.27 -1.18
N THR A 28 -3.50 -7.23 -0.42
CA THR A 28 -2.75 -7.35 0.83
C THR A 28 -3.51 -6.70 1.95
N ASP A 29 -4.11 -7.53 2.79
CA ASP A 29 -4.69 -7.12 4.06
C ASP A 29 -3.74 -7.43 5.22
N TRP A 30 -3.15 -6.39 5.81
CA TRP A 30 -2.24 -6.52 6.96
C TRP A 30 -2.96 -6.95 8.25
N GLN A 31 -4.29 -6.79 8.35
CA GLN A 31 -5.07 -7.27 9.48
C GLN A 31 -5.08 -8.80 9.51
N THR A 32 -5.34 -9.44 8.36
CA THR A 32 -5.30 -10.91 8.25
C THR A 32 -3.91 -11.48 8.51
N LYS A 33 -2.86 -10.68 8.30
CA LYS A 33 -1.47 -11.02 8.57
C LYS A 33 -1.05 -10.78 10.03
N GLY A 34 -1.96 -10.30 10.89
CA GLY A 34 -1.69 -10.05 12.30
C GLY A 34 -0.76 -8.86 12.55
N CYS A 35 -0.64 -7.93 11.59
CA CYS A 35 0.23 -6.75 11.68
C CYS A 35 -0.55 -5.44 11.80
N VAL A 36 -1.74 -5.48 12.40
CA VAL A 36 -2.54 -4.30 12.72
C VAL A 36 -2.99 -4.43 14.17
N THR A 37 -2.76 -3.39 14.97
CA THR A 37 -3.21 -3.32 16.36
C THR A 37 -4.73 -3.14 16.43
N ARG A 38 -5.30 -3.13 17.64
CA ARG A 38 -6.74 -2.86 17.80
C ARG A 38 -7.10 -1.48 17.25
N ILE A 39 -8.36 -1.30 16.88
CA ILE A 39 -8.90 0.03 16.53
C ILE A 39 -8.75 0.97 17.73
N LYS A 40 -8.27 2.18 17.46
CA LYS A 40 -8.03 3.26 18.44
C LYS A 40 -9.07 4.36 18.28
N ASP A 41 -9.39 5.05 19.37
CA ASP A 41 -10.35 6.16 19.41
C ASP A 41 -9.63 7.50 19.60
N GLN A 42 -9.83 8.43 18.67
CA GLN A 42 -9.28 9.80 18.72
C GLN A 42 -10.06 10.74 19.64
N GLY A 43 -11.25 10.33 20.09
CA GLY A 43 -12.18 11.17 20.81
C GLY A 43 -12.55 12.43 20.03
N GLN A 44 -12.71 13.55 20.75
CA GLN A 44 -13.03 14.86 20.18
C GLN A 44 -11.79 15.72 19.87
N CYS A 45 -10.60 15.12 19.92
CA CYS A 45 -9.35 15.80 19.66
C CYS A 45 -8.91 15.56 18.21
N GLY A 46 -8.34 16.57 17.56
CA GLY A 46 -7.82 16.50 16.19
C GLY A 46 -6.52 15.68 16.05
N VAL A 47 -6.41 14.55 16.76
CA VAL A 47 -5.19 13.74 16.90
C VAL A 47 -5.06 12.66 15.83
N CYS A 48 -5.88 12.72 14.78
CA CYS A 48 -5.91 11.73 13.70
C CYS A 48 -4.54 11.51 13.04
N VAL A 49 -3.73 12.57 12.92
CA VAL A 49 -2.37 12.46 12.39
C VAL A 49 -1.47 11.65 13.32
N ALA A 50 -1.60 11.80 14.64
CA ALA A 50 -0.83 11.03 15.61
C ALA A 50 -1.22 9.54 15.58
N LEU A 51 -2.53 9.24 15.59
CA LEU A 51 -3.02 7.86 15.46
C LEU A 51 -2.58 7.21 14.14
N ALA A 52 -2.70 7.91 13.01
CA ALA A 52 -2.32 7.38 11.70
C ALA A 52 -0.81 7.11 11.63
N THR A 53 0.00 7.98 12.24
CA THR A 53 1.45 7.81 12.30
C THR A 53 1.83 6.60 13.14
N MET A 54 1.25 6.46 14.35
CA MET A 54 1.54 5.30 15.20
C MET A 54 1.09 3.99 14.56
N ALA A 55 -0.12 3.93 14.00
CA ALA A 55 -0.62 2.74 13.32
C ALA A 55 0.31 2.31 12.15
N SER A 56 0.85 3.28 11.40
CA SER A 56 1.80 3.01 10.32
C SER A 56 3.14 2.46 10.83
N LEU A 57 3.65 3.00 11.95
CA LEU A 57 4.90 2.54 12.56
C LEU A 57 4.75 1.13 13.14
N GLU A 58 3.67 0.86 13.86
CA GLU A 58 3.36 -0.46 14.42
C GLU A 58 3.27 -1.51 13.31
N SER A 59 2.49 -1.20 12.27
CA SER A 59 2.29 -2.11 11.14
C SER A 59 3.59 -2.34 10.38
N GLY A 60 4.32 -1.26 10.04
CA GLY A 60 5.59 -1.35 9.32
C GLY A 60 6.65 -2.13 10.11
N TYR A 61 6.71 -1.95 11.44
CA TYR A 61 7.61 -2.70 12.30
C TYR A 61 7.23 -4.17 12.35
N CYS A 62 5.94 -4.51 12.49
CA CYS A 62 5.48 -5.89 12.43
C CYS A 62 5.81 -6.55 11.10
N VAL A 63 5.60 -5.87 9.97
CA VAL A 63 5.94 -6.40 8.65
C VAL A 63 7.44 -6.66 8.52
N ALA A 64 8.28 -5.79 9.07
CA ALA A 64 9.74 -5.91 8.96
C ALA A 64 10.35 -6.90 9.96
N LYS A 65 9.76 -7.06 11.15
CA LYS A 65 10.37 -7.76 12.30
C LYS A 65 9.54 -8.91 12.84
N GLY A 66 8.29 -9.06 12.40
CA GLY A 66 7.36 -10.11 12.84
C GLY A 66 6.82 -9.91 14.26
N VAL A 67 7.01 -8.72 14.86
CA VAL A 67 6.53 -8.42 16.22
C VAL A 67 5.61 -7.21 16.15
N LEU A 68 4.40 -7.36 16.66
CA LEU A 68 3.44 -6.27 16.76
C LEU A 68 3.52 -5.63 18.15
N TYR A 69 3.96 -4.38 18.19
CA TYR A 69 3.89 -3.54 19.39
C TYR A 69 2.68 -2.62 19.30
N GLU A 70 2.17 -2.24 20.46
CA GLU A 70 1.21 -1.15 20.58
C GLU A 70 1.89 0.04 21.26
N LEU A 71 2.03 1.14 20.52
CA LEU A 71 2.71 2.37 20.91
C LEU A 71 1.72 3.36 21.55
N SER A 72 2.25 4.25 22.40
CA SER A 72 1.47 5.32 23.04
C SER A 72 1.35 6.52 22.11
N GLU A 73 0.15 6.82 21.61
CA GLU A 73 -0.09 8.07 20.89
C GLU A 73 -0.01 9.28 21.81
N GLN A 74 -0.40 9.12 23.07
CA GLN A 74 -0.40 10.21 24.04
C GLN A 74 1.00 10.74 24.31
N ASP A 75 2.02 9.90 24.21
CA ASP A 75 3.41 10.32 24.34
C ASP A 75 3.78 11.28 23.22
N VAL A 76 3.40 10.98 21.98
CA VAL A 76 3.66 11.84 20.80
C VAL A 76 2.83 13.12 20.84
N ILE A 77 1.60 13.06 21.36
CA ILE A 77 0.72 14.23 21.49
C ILE A 77 1.20 15.18 22.59
N SER A 78 1.82 14.65 23.65
CA SER A 78 2.20 15.43 24.84
C SER A 78 3.65 15.94 24.82
N CYS A 79 4.44 15.57 23.82
CA CYS A 79 5.80 16.10 23.60
C CYS A 79 5.79 17.52 23.01
#